data_AF-A0A959V4P5-F1
#
_entry.id   AF-A0A959V4P5-F1
#
_cell.length_a   1.000
_cell.length_b   1.000
_cell.length_c   1.000
_cell.angle_alpha   90.00
_cell.angle_beta   90.00
_cell.angle_gamma   90.00
#
_symmetry.space_group_name_H-M   'P 1'
#
loop_
_entity.id
_entity.type
_entity.pdbx_description
1 polymer ?
#
loop_
_entity_poly.entity_id
_entity_poly.type
_entity_poly.pdbx_seq_one_letter_code
_entity_poly.pdbx_strand_id
1 'polypeptide(L)'
;MKQSFLLGLVLLSPSLLLAQEIPNGDFELWSIQVLFERPDDWDNGNYQDAPVVTTTKVTGAPEGQFAAHLETQILDDDTAFGYVLLGRIDETPVAGVPHGTDVAAVECWLRYDLQPGDTALALAVCWSGGTIVSSGEWRYQGQQTTWMQQTFTLPLAATNVDSVVVAFASTDPFTEGIAQQGSWVEVDDVHLTHPNVPTPDALPNAGFEDWSDVSAEDPDGWASYNARVAGFGFTSVSKSTDANSGAFSAMLATIGAFGDTLPAVLTNGLLNDQGPYAGIPYVATPMQFTGAYKYQPSGMDEAFVGVTFLSGGSPIGNAVQQ
;
A
#
# COMPACT_ATOMS: atom_id res chain seq x y z
N MET A 1 78.08 -44.17 4.55
CA MET A 1 76.85 -44.46 5.31
C MET A 1 76.82 -43.61 6.57
N LYS A 2 75.89 -42.66 6.66
CA LYS A 2 75.16 -42.26 7.87
C LYS A 2 74.14 -41.19 7.45
N GLN A 3 72.86 -41.58 7.53
CA GLN A 3 71.70 -40.73 7.29
C GLN A 3 71.57 -39.73 8.44
N SER A 4 71.23 -38.49 8.12
CA SER A 4 70.75 -37.50 9.09
C SER A 4 69.45 -36.93 8.54
N PHE A 5 68.33 -37.36 9.11
CA PHE A 5 66.99 -36.82 8.87
C PHE A 5 66.93 -35.38 9.39
N LEU A 6 66.58 -34.41 8.54
CA LEU A 6 66.14 -33.09 9.01
C LEU A 6 64.62 -33.02 8.95
N LEU A 7 64.04 -32.84 10.13
CA LEU A 7 62.61 -32.72 10.40
C LEU A 7 62.11 -31.36 9.88
N GLY A 8 61.22 -31.36 8.89
CA GLY A 8 60.58 -30.15 8.39
C GLY A 8 59.51 -29.66 9.36
N LEU A 9 59.68 -28.45 9.91
CA LEU A 9 58.69 -27.77 10.73
C LEU A 9 57.55 -27.27 9.82
N VAL A 10 56.40 -27.95 9.87
CA VAL A 10 55.17 -27.48 9.21
C VAL A 10 54.55 -26.38 10.08
N LEU A 11 54.64 -25.14 9.62
CA LEU A 11 53.91 -24.00 10.20
C LEU A 11 52.43 -24.14 9.82
N LEU A 12 51.60 -24.65 10.75
CA LEU A 12 50.14 -24.48 10.67
C LEU A 12 49.82 -23.01 10.95
N SER A 13 49.51 -22.25 9.90
CA SER A 13 48.83 -20.96 10.02
C SER A 13 47.39 -21.21 10.50
N PRO A 14 46.97 -20.69 11.66
CA PRO A 14 45.56 -20.77 12.04
C PRO A 14 44.76 -19.87 11.10
N SER A 15 43.97 -20.47 10.22
CA SER A 15 42.86 -19.77 9.58
C SER A 15 41.88 -19.39 10.68
N LEU A 16 41.88 -18.13 11.09
CA LEU A 16 40.79 -17.55 11.88
C LEU A 16 39.52 -17.68 11.05
N LEU A 17 38.67 -18.64 11.40
CA LEU A 17 37.28 -18.67 10.94
C LEU A 17 36.59 -17.49 11.62
N LEU A 18 36.49 -16.35 10.92
CA LEU A 18 35.55 -15.32 11.32
C LEU A 18 34.15 -15.90 11.10
N ALA A 19 33.30 -15.79 12.12
CA ALA A 19 31.88 -16.08 11.93
C ALA A 19 31.38 -15.20 10.78
N GLN A 20 30.63 -15.78 9.84
CA GLN A 20 29.97 -14.97 8.83
C GLN A 20 28.87 -14.19 9.53
N GLU A 21 29.03 -12.86 9.59
CA GLU A 21 28.03 -11.97 10.16
C GLU A 21 26.79 -11.95 9.27
N ILE A 22 25.62 -11.90 9.91
CA ILE A 22 24.37 -11.61 9.20
C ILE A 22 24.45 -10.13 8.80
N PRO A 23 24.32 -9.80 7.51
CA PRO A 23 24.34 -8.40 7.08
C PRO A 23 23.32 -7.57 7.86
N ASN A 24 23.77 -6.43 8.42
CA ASN A 24 22.94 -5.52 9.23
C ASN A 24 22.15 -6.25 10.35
N GLY A 25 22.73 -7.28 10.96
CA GLY A 25 22.11 -8.00 12.09
C GLY A 25 22.09 -7.21 13.40
N ASP A 26 22.78 -6.08 13.45
CA ASP A 26 22.73 -5.08 14.52
C ASP A 26 21.64 -4.01 14.31
N PHE A 27 21.01 -3.98 13.12
CA PHE A 27 19.92 -3.06 12.75
C PHE A 27 20.27 -1.58 12.83
N GLU A 28 21.52 -1.22 12.47
CA GLU A 28 21.97 0.17 12.46
C GLU A 28 21.69 0.88 11.12
N LEU A 29 21.45 0.13 10.06
CA LEU A 29 21.17 0.65 8.72
C LEU A 29 19.69 0.47 8.37
N TRP A 30 19.04 1.56 7.96
CA TRP A 30 17.62 1.59 7.60
C TRP A 30 17.42 2.51 6.41
N SER A 31 16.49 2.13 5.54
CA SER A 31 16.13 2.90 4.36
C SER A 31 14.62 3.11 4.31
N ILE A 32 14.22 4.31 3.88
CA ILE A 32 12.84 4.63 3.55
C ILE A 32 12.62 4.32 2.07
N GLN A 33 11.62 3.49 1.78
CA GLN A 33 11.13 3.24 0.43
C GLN A 33 9.81 4.00 0.24
N VAL A 34 9.77 4.95 -0.69
CA VAL A 34 8.50 5.50 -1.19
C VAL A 34 7.86 4.45 -2.09
N LEU A 35 6.62 4.09 -1.77
CA LEU A 35 5.85 3.05 -2.47
C LEU A 35 5.04 3.65 -3.60
N PHE A 36 4.28 4.70 -3.29
CA PHE A 36 3.43 5.43 -4.22
C PHE A 36 3.06 6.80 -3.63
N GLU A 37 2.55 7.69 -4.47
CA GLU A 37 1.89 8.93 -4.04
C GLU A 37 0.36 8.70 -4.01
N ARG A 38 -0.35 9.41 -3.15
CA ARG A 38 -1.82 9.44 -3.14
C ARG A 38 -2.36 10.87 -3.10
N PRO A 39 -3.52 11.14 -3.71
CA PRO A 39 -4.19 12.42 -3.50
C PRO A 39 -4.62 12.54 -2.04
N ASP A 40 -4.37 13.69 -1.44
CA ASP A 40 -4.85 13.97 -0.08
C ASP A 40 -6.39 14.04 -0.07
N ASP A 41 -7.02 13.64 1.03
CA ASP A 41 -8.49 13.57 1.25
C ASP A 41 -9.28 12.53 0.43
N TRP A 42 -8.68 11.94 -0.62
CA TRP A 42 -9.32 10.96 -1.49
C TRP A 42 -8.70 9.56 -1.34
N ASP A 43 -9.52 8.58 -0.94
CA ASP A 43 -9.15 7.16 -0.95
C ASP A 43 -8.98 6.67 -2.39
N ASN A 44 -8.10 5.70 -2.63
CA ASN A 44 -7.77 5.21 -3.97
C ASN A 44 -7.23 3.76 -3.96
N GLY A 45 -7.18 3.10 -5.11
CA GLY A 45 -6.78 1.69 -5.21
C GLY A 45 -5.36 1.36 -4.76
N ASN A 46 -4.43 2.32 -4.75
CA ASN A 46 -3.01 2.02 -4.51
C ASN A 46 -2.73 1.36 -3.15
N TYR A 47 -3.53 1.68 -2.12
CA TYR A 47 -3.29 1.09 -0.80
C TYR A 47 -3.68 -0.39 -0.72
N GLN A 48 -4.54 -0.88 -1.63
CA GLN A 48 -4.95 -2.28 -1.71
C GLN A 48 -4.05 -3.07 -2.66
N ASP A 49 -3.62 -2.43 -3.75
CA ASP A 49 -2.98 -3.13 -4.87
C ASP A 49 -1.46 -3.02 -4.86
N ALA A 50 -0.85 -2.33 -3.89
CA ALA A 50 0.60 -2.18 -3.78
C ALA A 50 1.33 -3.54 -3.84
N PRO A 51 2.32 -3.71 -4.74
CA PRO A 51 3.07 -2.66 -5.44
C PRO A 51 2.51 -2.20 -6.80
N VAL A 52 1.35 -2.71 -7.24
CA VAL A 52 0.67 -2.22 -8.44
C VAL A 52 0.01 -0.88 -8.12
N VAL A 53 0.38 0.14 -8.89
CA VAL A 53 -0.12 1.51 -8.73
C VAL A 53 -1.16 1.76 -9.82
N THR A 54 -2.41 1.96 -9.43
CA THR A 54 -3.56 2.18 -10.33
C THR A 54 -4.00 3.64 -10.37
N THR A 55 -3.52 4.45 -9.42
CA THR A 55 -3.86 5.88 -9.29
C THR A 55 -2.58 6.71 -9.21
N THR A 56 -2.42 7.69 -10.09
CA THR A 56 -1.25 8.58 -10.13
C THR A 56 -1.67 10.01 -10.42
N LYS A 57 -0.75 10.97 -10.32
CA LYS A 57 -0.99 12.33 -10.79
C LYS A 57 -0.43 12.54 -12.19
N VAL A 58 -1.14 13.33 -12.98
CA VAL A 58 -0.71 13.77 -14.32
C VAL A 58 -0.64 15.29 -14.35
N THR A 59 0.15 15.86 -15.26
CA THR A 59 0.21 17.33 -15.46
C THR A 59 -0.63 17.76 -16.66
N GLY A 60 -0.92 19.06 -16.74
CA GLY A 60 -1.71 19.64 -17.84
C GLY A 60 -3.22 19.51 -17.58
N ALA A 61 -3.59 19.65 -16.32
CA ALA A 61 -4.95 19.73 -15.84
C ALA A 61 -5.66 21.01 -16.34
N PRO A 62 -6.99 20.99 -16.54
CA PRO A 62 -7.78 22.16 -16.94
C PRO A 62 -7.75 23.29 -15.91
N GLU A 63 -7.73 22.95 -14.63
CA GLU A 63 -7.51 23.87 -13.52
C GLU A 63 -6.24 23.45 -12.78
N GLY A 64 -5.52 24.39 -12.16
CA GLY A 64 -4.30 24.05 -11.41
C GLY A 64 -3.16 23.47 -12.26
N GLN A 65 -2.39 22.54 -11.68
CA GLN A 65 -1.24 21.89 -12.29
C GLN A 65 -1.46 20.40 -12.53
N PHE A 66 -2.19 19.73 -11.62
CA PHE A 66 -2.28 18.28 -11.53
C PHE A 66 -3.72 17.79 -11.69
N ALA A 67 -3.86 16.54 -12.12
CA ALA A 67 -5.13 15.83 -12.15
C ALA A 67 -4.89 14.38 -11.70
N ALA A 68 -5.94 13.68 -11.27
CA ALA A 68 -5.84 12.26 -10.95
C ALA A 68 -5.94 11.43 -12.24
N HIS A 69 -5.01 10.49 -12.42
CA HIS A 69 -4.98 9.49 -13.48
C HIS A 69 -5.24 8.10 -12.90
N LEU A 70 -6.32 7.48 -13.34
CA LEU A 70 -6.83 6.19 -12.91
C LEU A 70 -6.65 5.20 -14.05
N GLU A 71 -5.87 4.14 -13.85
CA GLU A 71 -5.61 3.14 -14.89
C GLU A 71 -5.82 1.73 -14.37
N THR A 72 -6.54 0.94 -15.16
CA THR A 72 -6.69 -0.50 -14.92
C THR A 72 -5.40 -1.23 -15.29
N GLN A 73 -4.78 -1.86 -14.29
CA GLN A 73 -3.55 -2.62 -14.40
C GLN A 73 -3.80 -4.13 -14.22
N ILE A 74 -2.80 -4.95 -14.52
CA ILE A 74 -2.80 -6.38 -14.18
C ILE A 74 -2.20 -6.57 -12.80
N LEU A 75 -2.88 -7.35 -11.96
CA LEU A 75 -2.41 -7.80 -10.66
C LEU A 75 -2.51 -9.33 -10.63
N ASP A 76 -1.35 -9.99 -10.62
CA ASP A 76 -1.22 -11.44 -10.75
C ASP A 76 -1.94 -11.99 -11.99
N ASP A 77 -3.00 -12.79 -11.80
CA ASP A 77 -3.80 -13.41 -12.86
C ASP A 77 -5.13 -12.64 -13.12
N ASP A 78 -5.34 -11.48 -12.48
CA ASP A 78 -6.54 -10.65 -12.59
C ASP A 78 -6.17 -9.17 -12.85
N THR A 79 -7.15 -8.28 -12.70
CA THR A 79 -7.05 -6.84 -12.90
C THR A 79 -7.22 -6.08 -11.59
N ALA A 80 -6.48 -4.98 -11.46
CA ALA A 80 -6.64 -3.98 -10.42
C ALA A 80 -7.04 -2.66 -11.10
N PHE A 81 -8.13 -2.03 -10.68
CA PHE A 81 -8.62 -0.80 -11.32
C PHE A 81 -8.25 0.45 -10.53
N GLY A 82 -8.08 1.57 -11.24
CA GLY A 82 -7.84 2.86 -10.63
C GLY A 82 -9.15 3.47 -10.14
N TYR A 83 -9.14 4.05 -8.95
CA TYR A 83 -10.27 4.84 -8.46
C TYR A 83 -9.80 5.97 -7.55
N VAL A 84 -10.61 7.02 -7.47
CA VAL A 84 -10.58 8.00 -6.37
C VAL A 84 -11.95 8.05 -5.73
N LEU A 85 -11.98 8.09 -4.41
CA LEU A 85 -13.19 8.05 -3.58
C LEU A 85 -13.08 9.11 -2.48
N LEU A 86 -14.01 10.04 -2.48
CA LEU A 86 -14.19 11.00 -1.39
C LEU A 86 -15.29 10.48 -0.46
N GLY A 87 -14.94 10.31 0.82
CA GLY A 87 -15.80 9.66 1.82
C GLY A 87 -15.62 8.13 1.80
N ARG A 88 -16.58 7.40 2.38
CA ARG A 88 -16.54 5.93 2.48
C ARG A 88 -17.86 5.32 2.03
N ILE A 89 -17.83 4.13 1.44
CA ILE A 89 -19.01 3.40 0.94
C ILE A 89 -19.28 2.11 1.74
N ASP A 90 -18.29 1.62 2.47
CA ASP A 90 -18.28 0.33 3.16
C ASP A 90 -18.67 0.40 4.65
N GLU A 91 -18.64 1.58 5.25
CA GLU A 91 -19.05 1.77 6.65
C GLU A 91 -20.57 1.99 6.77
N THR A 92 -21.19 1.48 7.83
CA THR A 92 -22.58 1.80 8.18
C THR A 92 -22.63 2.52 9.54
N PRO A 93 -23.22 3.73 9.62
CA PRO A 93 -23.77 4.51 8.51
C PRO A 93 -22.67 5.01 7.57
N VAL A 94 -22.96 4.98 6.27
CA VAL A 94 -22.05 5.40 5.20
C VAL A 94 -21.61 6.84 5.47
N ALA A 95 -20.31 7.04 5.69
CA ALA A 95 -19.75 8.32 6.07
C ALA A 95 -19.26 9.05 4.82
N GLY A 96 -20.17 9.80 4.19
CA GLY A 96 -19.76 10.85 3.26
C GLY A 96 -18.98 11.95 3.98
N VAL A 97 -18.27 12.78 3.21
CA VAL A 97 -17.65 13.99 3.77
C VAL A 97 -18.72 15.04 4.07
N PRO A 98 -18.54 15.90 5.10
CA PRO A 98 -19.50 16.94 5.43
C PRO A 98 -19.81 17.86 4.25
N HIS A 99 -21.09 18.08 3.98
CA HIS A 99 -21.57 18.97 2.92
C HIS A 99 -22.96 19.48 3.26
N GLY A 100 -23.15 20.80 3.39
CA GLY A 100 -24.36 21.41 3.93
C GLY A 100 -25.29 22.05 2.90
N THR A 101 -24.90 22.09 1.63
CA THR A 101 -25.70 22.71 0.56
C THR A 101 -26.52 21.71 -0.25
N ASP A 102 -27.63 22.15 -0.84
CA ASP A 102 -28.42 21.34 -1.77
C ASP A 102 -27.57 20.94 -3.00
N VAL A 103 -27.80 19.74 -3.55
CA VAL A 103 -27.01 19.15 -4.65
C VAL A 103 -27.93 18.66 -5.75
N ALA A 104 -27.67 19.03 -7.01
CA ALA A 104 -28.39 18.57 -8.19
C ALA A 104 -27.48 17.83 -9.19
N ALA A 105 -26.19 18.13 -9.22
CA ALA A 105 -25.25 17.51 -10.14
C ALA A 105 -23.83 17.44 -9.57
N VAL A 106 -23.03 16.53 -10.13
CA VAL A 106 -21.58 16.56 -10.08
C VAL A 106 -21.09 17.16 -11.38
N GLU A 107 -20.24 18.17 -11.31
CA GLU A 107 -19.53 18.74 -12.45
C GLU A 107 -18.04 18.49 -12.26
N CYS A 108 -17.34 18.15 -13.34
CA CYS A 108 -15.91 17.85 -13.32
C CYS A 108 -15.34 17.98 -14.73
N TRP A 109 -14.01 17.97 -14.84
CA TRP A 109 -13.34 17.75 -16.10
C TRP A 109 -12.90 16.31 -16.23
N LEU A 110 -13.15 15.72 -17.40
CA LEU A 110 -12.76 14.35 -17.71
C LEU A 110 -12.06 14.25 -19.06
N ARG A 111 -11.11 13.32 -19.14
CA ARG A 111 -10.67 12.69 -20.38
C ARG A 111 -10.37 11.22 -20.10
N TYR A 112 -10.55 10.35 -21.09
CA TYR A 112 -10.46 8.91 -20.90
C TYR A 112 -10.18 8.18 -22.22
N ASP A 113 -9.65 6.97 -22.11
CA ASP A 113 -9.53 6.02 -23.22
C ASP A 113 -9.77 4.61 -22.67
N LEU A 114 -10.96 4.07 -22.91
CA LEU A 114 -11.35 2.77 -22.40
C LEU A 114 -11.19 1.70 -23.48
N GLN A 115 -10.55 0.59 -23.13
CA GLN A 115 -10.39 -0.51 -24.07
C GLN A 115 -11.74 -1.12 -24.46
N PRO A 116 -11.86 -1.71 -25.66
CA PRO A 116 -13.11 -2.31 -26.10
C PRO A 116 -13.65 -3.35 -25.11
N GLY A 117 -14.89 -3.16 -24.66
CA GLY A 117 -15.56 -4.04 -23.70
C GLY A 117 -15.53 -3.53 -22.26
N ASP A 118 -14.70 -2.53 -21.95
CA ASP A 118 -14.67 -1.88 -20.64
C ASP A 118 -15.73 -0.76 -20.53
N THR A 119 -16.02 -0.33 -19.31
CA THR A 119 -16.95 0.75 -18.98
C THR A 119 -16.48 1.42 -17.70
N ALA A 120 -16.25 2.73 -17.70
CA ALA A 120 -15.86 3.47 -16.51
C ALA A 120 -17.08 3.94 -15.72
N LEU A 121 -16.88 4.32 -14.46
CA LEU A 121 -17.93 4.76 -13.55
C LEU A 121 -17.61 6.13 -12.94
N ALA A 122 -18.63 6.99 -12.87
CA ALA A 122 -18.72 8.07 -11.91
C ALA A 122 -19.90 7.80 -10.96
N LEU A 123 -19.76 8.14 -9.69
CA LEU A 123 -20.77 7.89 -8.67
C LEU A 123 -20.86 9.08 -7.72
N ALA A 124 -22.09 9.41 -7.31
CA ALA A 124 -22.31 10.31 -6.19
C ALA A 124 -23.50 9.86 -5.36
N VAL A 125 -23.40 10.06 -4.05
CA VAL A 125 -24.47 9.75 -3.10
C VAL A 125 -24.55 10.88 -2.09
N CYS A 126 -25.77 11.31 -1.77
CA CYS A 126 -26.05 12.39 -0.84
C CYS A 126 -26.90 11.87 0.33
N TRP A 127 -26.54 12.26 1.55
CA TRP A 127 -27.26 11.89 2.78
C TRP A 127 -27.86 13.10 3.49
N SER A 128 -28.90 12.82 4.27
CA SER A 128 -29.48 13.73 5.25
C SER A 128 -30.00 12.92 6.44
N GLY A 129 -29.55 13.24 7.65
CA GLY A 129 -29.95 12.56 8.89
C GLY A 129 -29.67 11.05 8.86
N GLY A 130 -28.56 10.64 8.22
CA GLY A 130 -28.18 9.23 8.07
C GLY A 130 -28.98 8.43 7.04
N THR A 131 -29.82 9.09 6.23
CA THR A 131 -30.58 8.47 5.13
C THR A 131 -30.10 8.99 3.79
N ILE A 132 -29.97 8.12 2.78
CA ILE A 132 -29.68 8.53 1.40
C ILE A 132 -30.87 9.34 0.88
N VAL A 133 -30.63 10.58 0.47
CA VAL A 133 -31.64 11.47 -0.13
C VAL A 133 -31.55 11.52 -1.66
N SER A 134 -30.38 11.21 -2.22
CA SER A 134 -30.21 11.01 -3.66
C SER A 134 -28.94 10.23 -3.95
N SER A 135 -28.90 9.56 -5.10
CA SER A 135 -27.71 8.89 -5.62
C SER A 135 -27.72 8.84 -7.14
N GLY A 136 -26.54 8.86 -7.74
CA GLY A 136 -26.34 8.71 -9.18
C GLY A 136 -25.15 7.80 -9.46
N GLU A 137 -25.32 6.97 -10.49
CA GLU A 137 -24.26 6.14 -11.07
C GLU A 137 -24.27 6.39 -12.58
N TRP A 138 -23.14 6.83 -13.12
CA TRP A 138 -23.01 7.18 -14.53
C TRP A 138 -21.89 6.34 -15.14
N ARG A 139 -22.28 5.55 -16.14
CA ARG A 139 -21.40 4.64 -16.88
C ARG A 139 -21.08 5.25 -18.24
N TYR A 140 -19.82 5.24 -18.64
CA TYR A 140 -19.37 5.78 -19.93
C TYR A 140 -18.32 4.87 -20.58
N GLN A 141 -18.25 4.94 -21.91
CA GLN A 141 -17.47 4.06 -22.76
C GLN A 141 -16.75 4.85 -23.86
N GLY A 142 -15.79 4.20 -24.52
CA GLY A 142 -15.07 4.73 -25.67
C GLY A 142 -13.92 5.65 -25.26
N GLN A 143 -13.70 6.69 -26.04
CA GLN A 143 -12.53 7.55 -25.93
C GLN A 143 -12.93 9.03 -25.98
N GLN A 144 -12.30 9.81 -25.11
CA GLN A 144 -12.36 11.27 -25.05
C GLN A 144 -10.97 11.76 -24.64
N THR A 145 -10.05 11.97 -25.59
CA THR A 145 -8.62 12.26 -25.30
C THR A 145 -8.32 13.73 -25.02
N THR A 146 -9.30 14.61 -25.17
CA THR A 146 -9.19 16.03 -24.77
C THR A 146 -10.07 16.29 -23.57
N TRP A 147 -9.60 17.10 -22.63
CA TRP A 147 -10.38 17.52 -21.48
C TRP A 147 -11.74 18.08 -21.89
N MET A 148 -12.79 17.54 -21.28
CA MET A 148 -14.16 17.93 -21.50
C MET A 148 -14.83 18.10 -20.14
N GLN A 149 -15.47 19.24 -19.93
CA GLN A 149 -16.34 19.44 -18.78
C GLN A 149 -17.55 18.51 -18.91
N GLN A 150 -17.83 17.76 -17.85
CA GLN A 150 -18.96 16.85 -17.76
C GLN A 150 -19.88 17.25 -16.61
N THR A 151 -21.17 17.08 -16.83
CA THR A 151 -22.22 17.32 -15.83
C THR A 151 -23.03 16.05 -15.65
N PHE A 152 -22.88 15.43 -14.48
CA PHE A 152 -23.61 14.26 -14.06
C PHE A 152 -24.79 14.68 -13.19
N THR A 153 -25.98 14.78 -13.80
CA THR A 153 -27.20 15.21 -13.10
C THR A 153 -27.76 14.06 -12.26
N LEU A 154 -28.00 14.33 -10.97
CA LEU A 154 -28.66 13.39 -10.08
C LEU A 154 -30.10 13.10 -10.55
N PRO A 155 -30.60 11.86 -10.43
CA PRO A 155 -31.99 11.52 -10.76
C PRO A 155 -33.01 12.37 -9.98
N LEU A 156 -32.66 12.76 -8.76
CA LEU A 156 -33.41 13.67 -7.90
C LEU A 156 -32.45 14.68 -7.28
N ALA A 157 -32.76 15.97 -7.36
CA ALA A 157 -31.99 16.98 -6.64
C ALA A 157 -32.13 16.74 -5.12
N ALA A 158 -31.01 16.57 -4.44
CA ALA A 158 -30.93 16.40 -3.00
C ALA A 158 -31.07 17.76 -2.30
N THR A 159 -31.85 17.79 -1.21
CA THR A 159 -32.03 18.98 -0.37
C THR A 159 -31.73 18.65 1.09
N ASN A 160 -31.30 19.64 1.86
CA ASN A 160 -30.87 19.46 3.26
C ASN A 160 -29.77 18.39 3.42
N VAL A 161 -28.83 18.37 2.47
CA VAL A 161 -27.69 17.43 2.51
C VAL A 161 -26.85 17.73 3.75
N ASP A 162 -26.36 16.68 4.41
CA ASP A 162 -25.36 16.80 5.49
C ASP A 162 -24.01 16.15 5.14
N SER A 163 -24.00 15.20 4.21
CA SER A 163 -22.80 14.52 3.76
C SER A 163 -22.94 13.93 2.36
N VAL A 164 -21.80 13.81 1.67
CA VAL A 164 -21.71 13.35 0.29
C VAL A 164 -20.56 12.36 0.09
N VAL A 165 -20.77 11.42 -0.83
CA VAL A 165 -19.72 10.57 -1.38
C VAL A 165 -19.63 10.88 -2.86
N VAL A 166 -18.41 10.98 -3.38
CA VAL A 166 -18.12 11.13 -4.82
C VAL A 166 -17.01 10.17 -5.19
N ALA A 167 -17.17 9.45 -6.30
CA ALA A 167 -16.16 8.49 -6.76
C ALA A 167 -16.04 8.46 -8.28
N PHE A 168 -14.84 8.14 -8.75
CA PHE A 168 -14.54 7.87 -10.16
C PHE A 168 -13.70 6.60 -10.24
N ALA A 169 -13.94 5.76 -11.23
CA ALA A 169 -13.20 4.52 -11.44
C ALA A 169 -12.93 4.26 -12.93
N SER A 170 -11.76 3.67 -13.24
CA SER A 170 -11.32 3.34 -14.61
C SER A 170 -12.11 2.19 -15.24
N THR A 171 -12.87 1.44 -14.43
CA THR A 171 -13.82 0.40 -14.83
C THR A 171 -15.05 0.45 -13.90
N ASP A 172 -16.13 -0.26 -14.23
CA ASP A 172 -17.35 -0.37 -13.42
C ASP A 172 -17.17 -1.52 -12.43
N PRO A 173 -16.89 -1.23 -11.14
CA PRO A 173 -16.64 -2.27 -10.14
C PRO A 173 -17.88 -3.12 -9.83
N PHE A 174 -19.06 -2.75 -10.33
CA PHE A 174 -20.31 -3.46 -10.10
C PHE A 174 -20.65 -4.46 -11.22
N THR A 175 -19.82 -4.55 -12.26
CA THR A 175 -20.00 -5.52 -13.35
C THR A 175 -18.78 -6.42 -13.45
N GLU A 176 -18.94 -7.71 -13.10
CA GLU A 176 -17.83 -8.66 -13.10
C GLU A 176 -17.28 -8.93 -14.52
N GLY A 177 -15.94 -9.03 -14.61
CA GLY A 177 -15.25 -9.54 -15.80
C GLY A 177 -15.19 -8.58 -16.99
N ILE A 178 -15.49 -7.29 -16.81
CA ILE A 178 -15.40 -6.30 -17.89
C ILE A 178 -14.08 -5.53 -17.92
N ALA A 179 -13.38 -5.45 -16.78
CA ALA A 179 -12.17 -4.65 -16.62
C ALA A 179 -11.13 -5.05 -17.68
N GLN A 180 -10.61 -4.05 -18.39
CA GLN A 180 -9.60 -4.25 -19.42
C GLN A 180 -8.32 -3.48 -19.04
N GLN A 181 -7.19 -4.17 -19.08
CA GLN A 181 -5.89 -3.54 -18.87
C GLN A 181 -5.67 -2.37 -19.83
N GLY A 182 -5.18 -1.24 -19.31
CA GLY A 182 -4.88 -0.04 -20.11
C GLY A 182 -6.10 0.83 -20.39
N SER A 183 -7.28 0.50 -19.84
CA SER A 183 -8.37 1.47 -19.72
C SER A 183 -8.00 2.52 -18.69
N TRP A 184 -8.11 3.79 -19.06
CA TRP A 184 -7.80 4.88 -18.15
C TRP A 184 -8.83 6.01 -18.17
N VAL A 185 -8.95 6.67 -17.01
CA VAL A 185 -9.74 7.87 -16.78
C VAL A 185 -8.88 8.90 -16.07
N GLU A 186 -8.90 10.13 -16.54
CA GLU A 186 -8.35 11.27 -15.83
C GLU A 186 -9.45 12.23 -15.42
N VAL A 187 -9.39 12.68 -14.16
CA VAL A 187 -10.39 13.54 -13.53
C VAL A 187 -9.76 14.74 -12.84
N ASP A 188 -10.42 15.88 -12.97
CA ASP A 188 -10.01 17.14 -12.37
C ASP A 188 -11.21 18.05 -12.03
N ASP A 189 -11.00 19.02 -11.14
CA ASP A 189 -11.91 20.11 -10.74
C ASP A 189 -13.35 19.65 -10.48
N VAL A 190 -13.48 18.73 -9.51
CA VAL A 190 -14.75 18.13 -9.13
C VAL A 190 -15.55 19.07 -8.22
N HIS A 191 -16.79 19.36 -8.58
CA HIS A 191 -17.66 20.22 -7.80
C HIS A 191 -19.11 19.73 -7.80
N LEU A 192 -19.82 20.04 -6.71
CA LEU A 192 -21.25 19.76 -6.58
C LEU A 192 -22.02 21.04 -6.86
N THR A 193 -23.06 20.96 -7.69
CA THR A 193 -23.84 22.14 -8.10
C THR A 193 -25.32 21.96 -7.86
N HIS A 194 -26.02 23.06 -7.60
CA HIS A 194 -27.47 23.11 -7.56
C HIS A 194 -27.96 24.45 -8.11
N PRO A 195 -29.00 24.51 -8.97
CA PRO A 195 -29.43 25.76 -9.62
C PRO A 195 -29.77 26.92 -8.67
N ASN A 196 -30.20 26.59 -7.44
CA ASN A 196 -30.56 27.56 -6.41
C ASN A 196 -29.45 27.84 -5.38
N VAL A 197 -28.28 27.20 -5.54
CA VAL A 197 -27.13 27.37 -4.66
C VAL A 197 -25.99 27.98 -5.49
N PRO A 198 -25.84 29.31 -5.50
CA PRO A 198 -24.83 29.98 -6.32
C PRO A 198 -23.39 29.77 -5.82
N THR A 199 -23.22 29.29 -4.59
CA THR A 199 -21.90 29.02 -3.98
C THR A 199 -22.04 27.78 -3.10
N PRO A 200 -21.97 26.57 -3.71
CA PRO A 200 -22.01 25.31 -2.97
C PRO A 200 -20.79 25.17 -2.04
N ASP A 201 -20.91 24.33 -1.02
CA ASP A 201 -19.77 23.97 -0.19
C ASP A 201 -18.71 23.27 -1.04
N ALA A 202 -17.44 23.67 -0.89
CA ALA A 202 -16.34 23.07 -1.64
C ALA A 202 -16.03 21.66 -1.14
N LEU A 203 -15.65 20.77 -2.07
CA LEU A 203 -15.05 19.48 -1.73
C LEU A 203 -13.56 19.69 -1.42
N PRO A 204 -12.99 18.96 -0.44
CA PRO A 204 -11.55 19.01 -0.17
C PRO A 204 -10.76 18.44 -1.35
N ASN A 205 -9.63 19.08 -1.65
CA ASN A 205 -8.69 18.71 -2.71
C ASN A 205 -9.36 18.29 -4.05
N ALA A 206 -10.42 18.99 -4.46
CA ALA A 206 -11.25 18.54 -5.57
C ALA A 206 -10.60 18.72 -6.96
N GLY A 207 -9.51 19.48 -7.03
CA GLY A 207 -8.63 19.61 -8.19
C GLY A 207 -7.36 18.73 -8.11
N PHE A 208 -7.24 17.83 -7.12
CA PHE A 208 -6.12 16.90 -7.00
C PHE A 208 -4.73 17.57 -7.05
N GLU A 209 -4.56 18.70 -6.36
CA GLU A 209 -3.32 19.46 -6.31
C GLU A 209 -2.40 19.03 -5.15
N ASP A 210 -3.01 18.50 -4.09
CA ASP A 210 -2.30 18.05 -2.89
C ASP A 210 -2.11 16.52 -2.91
N TRP A 211 -0.86 16.06 -2.80
CA TRP A 211 -0.47 14.65 -2.81
C TRP A 211 0.58 14.36 -1.75
N SER A 212 0.44 13.21 -1.09
CA SER A 212 1.38 12.72 -0.08
C SER A 212 2.03 11.40 -0.47
N ASP A 213 3.32 11.26 -0.14
CA ASP A 213 4.04 10.01 -0.24
C ASP A 213 3.51 8.99 0.78
N VAL A 214 3.29 7.76 0.31
CA VAL A 214 3.17 6.58 1.18
C VAL A 214 4.50 5.84 1.14
N SER A 215 5.10 5.65 2.32
CA SER A 215 6.43 5.05 2.44
C SER A 215 6.49 4.00 3.53
N ALA A 216 7.41 3.06 3.40
CA ALA A 216 7.79 2.10 4.43
C ALA A 216 9.26 2.28 4.79
N GLU A 217 9.59 2.17 6.08
CA GLU A 217 10.98 2.12 6.55
C GLU A 217 11.29 0.70 7.04
N ASP A 218 12.37 0.11 6.54
CA ASP A 218 12.83 -1.24 6.91
C ASP A 218 14.35 -1.26 7.14
N PRO A 219 14.86 -2.21 7.96
CA PRO A 219 16.30 -2.36 8.12
C PRO A 219 16.91 -2.93 6.84
N ASP A 220 18.02 -2.33 6.40
CA ASP A 220 18.67 -2.70 5.14
C ASP A 220 19.03 -4.19 5.11
N GLY A 221 18.65 -4.90 4.04
CA GLY A 221 18.92 -6.34 3.90
C GLY A 221 17.95 -7.27 4.62
N TRP A 222 16.90 -6.73 5.24
CA TRP A 222 15.81 -7.48 5.85
C TRP A 222 14.47 -7.15 5.17
N ALA A 223 13.54 -8.11 5.22
CA ALA A 223 12.19 -7.98 4.69
C ALA A 223 11.17 -8.06 5.83
N SER A 224 10.13 -7.24 5.73
CA SER A 224 9.00 -7.20 6.64
C SER A 224 7.67 -7.03 5.88
N TYR A 225 6.56 -6.97 6.60
CA TYR A 225 5.26 -6.63 6.03
C TYR A 225 4.99 -5.11 5.93
N ASN A 226 5.92 -4.24 6.33
CA ASN A 226 5.72 -2.79 6.34
C ASN A 226 5.24 -2.25 4.99
N ALA A 227 5.92 -2.61 3.89
CA ALA A 227 5.51 -2.18 2.56
C ALA A 227 4.09 -2.61 2.16
N ARG A 228 3.60 -3.75 2.69
CA ARG A 228 2.24 -4.24 2.42
C ARG A 228 1.16 -3.52 3.22
N VAL A 229 1.50 -3.02 4.41
CA VAL A 229 0.54 -2.42 5.33
C VAL A 229 0.62 -0.88 5.39
N ALA A 230 1.67 -0.30 4.79
CA ALA A 230 1.91 1.14 4.79
C ALA A 230 0.77 1.93 4.12
N GLY A 231 0.14 1.39 3.07
CA GLY A 231 -1.01 2.01 2.40
C GLY A 231 -2.20 2.25 3.34
N PHE A 232 -2.33 1.42 4.38
CA PHE A 232 -3.38 1.53 5.39
C PHE A 232 -2.93 2.34 6.63
N GLY A 233 -1.75 2.95 6.58
CA GLY A 233 -1.19 3.73 7.69
C GLY A 233 -0.64 2.89 8.84
N PHE A 234 -0.37 1.59 8.61
CA PHE A 234 0.19 0.72 9.63
C PHE A 234 1.70 0.51 9.47
N THR A 235 2.34 0.07 10.55
CA THR A 235 3.75 -0.31 10.58
C THR A 235 3.91 -1.43 11.60
N SER A 236 4.42 -2.59 11.19
CA SER A 236 4.57 -3.78 12.06
C SER A 236 6.00 -3.99 12.53
N VAL A 237 6.99 -3.45 11.79
CA VAL A 237 8.40 -3.39 12.20
C VAL A 237 8.84 -1.94 12.27
N SER A 238 9.43 -1.52 13.38
CA SER A 238 9.88 -0.14 13.56
C SER A 238 11.24 -0.05 14.22
N LYS A 239 11.94 1.07 14.01
CA LYS A 239 13.21 1.37 14.63
C LYS A 239 13.01 1.77 16.09
N SER A 240 13.75 1.13 16.99
CA SER A 240 13.79 1.44 18.41
C SER A 240 15.17 1.95 18.81
N THR A 241 15.24 2.84 19.79
CA THR A 241 16.52 3.29 20.41
C THR A 241 16.90 2.46 21.64
N ASP A 242 16.04 1.52 22.05
CA ASP A 242 16.34 0.54 23.09
C ASP A 242 17.12 -0.63 22.46
N ALA A 243 18.43 -0.46 22.37
CA ALA A 243 19.34 -1.37 21.68
C ALA A 243 20.31 -2.07 22.65
N ASN A 244 20.59 -3.35 22.38
CA ASN A 244 21.62 -4.10 23.12
C ASN A 244 23.04 -3.68 22.72
N SER A 245 23.20 -3.27 21.46
CA SER A 245 24.45 -2.78 20.86
C SER A 245 24.10 -1.71 19.83
N GLY A 246 25.01 -0.79 19.57
CA GLY A 246 24.74 0.30 18.62
C GLY A 246 23.74 1.33 19.15
N ALA A 247 23.08 2.04 18.25
CA ALA A 247 22.07 3.06 18.55
C ALA A 247 20.64 2.54 18.36
N PHE A 248 20.44 1.49 17.57
CA PHE A 248 19.12 1.05 17.13
C PHE A 248 18.88 -0.45 17.29
N SER A 249 17.61 -0.83 17.35
CA SER A 249 17.13 -2.20 17.27
C SER A 249 15.84 -2.25 16.47
N ALA A 250 15.47 -3.42 15.96
CA ALA A 250 14.17 -3.64 15.33
C ALA A 250 13.12 -4.04 16.37
N MET A 251 12.03 -3.28 16.46
CA MET A 251 10.85 -3.61 17.25
C MET A 251 9.78 -4.21 16.35
N LEU A 252 9.41 -5.46 16.63
CA LEU A 252 8.31 -6.16 15.97
C LEU A 252 7.06 -6.03 16.87
N ALA A 253 5.95 -5.58 16.29
CA ALA A 253 4.68 -5.43 17.00
C ALA A 253 3.53 -6.02 16.19
N THR A 254 2.74 -6.90 16.82
CA THR A 254 1.45 -7.30 16.30
C THR A 254 0.55 -6.07 16.22
N ILE A 255 0.04 -5.77 15.03
CA ILE A 255 -0.83 -4.62 14.79
C ILE A 255 -2.29 -5.08 14.73
N GLY A 256 -3.20 -4.25 15.23
CA GLY A 256 -4.63 -4.42 14.98
C GLY A 256 -4.99 -3.78 13.65
N ALA A 257 -5.50 -4.56 12.70
CA ALA A 257 -5.87 -4.11 11.37
C ALA A 257 -7.11 -4.87 10.89
N PHE A 258 -8.04 -4.18 10.23
CA PHE A 258 -9.22 -4.79 9.61
C PHE A 258 -10.12 -5.60 10.57
N GLY A 259 -10.18 -5.22 11.84
CA GLY A 259 -10.93 -5.96 12.86
C GLY A 259 -10.27 -7.26 13.33
N ASP A 260 -9.04 -7.53 12.89
CA ASP A 260 -8.20 -8.66 13.29
C ASP A 260 -6.81 -8.16 13.72
N THR A 261 -5.89 -9.09 13.95
CA THR A 261 -4.48 -8.82 14.25
C THR A 261 -3.58 -9.38 13.17
N LEU A 262 -2.56 -8.60 12.77
CA LEU A 262 -1.52 -9.02 11.84
C LEU A 262 -0.19 -9.18 12.59
N PRO A 263 0.45 -10.37 12.57
CA PRO A 263 1.73 -10.58 13.21
C PRO A 263 2.84 -9.85 12.47
N ALA A 264 3.79 -9.29 13.23
CA ALA A 264 5.02 -8.76 12.65
C ALA A 264 5.98 -9.89 12.27
N VAL A 265 6.60 -9.78 11.09
CA VAL A 265 7.65 -10.68 10.64
C VAL A 265 8.84 -9.84 10.19
N LEU A 266 10.03 -10.28 10.57
CA LEU A 266 11.29 -9.73 10.09
C LEU A 266 12.21 -10.89 9.71
N THR A 267 12.68 -10.90 8.46
CA THR A 267 13.51 -11.98 7.93
C THR A 267 14.63 -11.42 7.05
N ASN A 268 15.81 -12.01 7.09
CA ASN A 268 16.89 -11.70 6.13
C ASN A 268 16.74 -12.49 4.82
N GLY A 269 15.54 -13.03 4.57
CA GLY A 269 15.18 -13.85 3.44
C GLY A 269 14.08 -13.22 2.58
N LEU A 270 13.41 -14.04 1.77
CA LEU A 270 12.24 -13.61 1.00
C LEU A 270 10.95 -13.86 1.79
N LEU A 271 9.99 -12.95 1.63
CA LEU A 271 8.73 -12.94 2.35
C LEU A 271 7.54 -12.97 1.38
N ASN A 272 6.55 -13.80 1.67
CA ASN A 272 5.25 -13.80 0.99
C ASN A 272 4.12 -13.86 2.02
N ASP A 273 2.88 -14.03 1.57
CA ASP A 273 1.69 -14.05 2.44
C ASP A 273 1.63 -15.28 3.37
N GLN A 274 2.45 -16.29 3.14
CA GLN A 274 2.60 -17.47 4.01
C GLN A 274 3.81 -17.35 4.95
N GLY A 275 4.52 -16.22 4.92
CA GLY A 275 5.71 -15.97 5.73
C GLY A 275 7.03 -16.13 4.96
N PRO A 276 8.15 -16.29 5.68
CA PRO A 276 9.46 -16.44 5.06
C PRO A 276 9.58 -17.76 4.28
N TYR A 277 10.00 -17.71 3.02
CA TYR A 277 10.08 -18.90 2.16
C TYR A 277 11.45 -19.15 1.49
N ALA A 278 12.37 -18.20 1.57
CA ALA A 278 13.76 -18.36 1.12
C ALA A 278 14.70 -17.57 2.03
N GLY A 279 16.00 -17.85 1.96
CA GLY A 279 17.04 -17.14 2.70
C GLY A 279 18.07 -16.49 1.77
N ILE A 280 19.11 -15.90 2.35
CA ILE A 280 20.27 -15.36 1.63
C ILE A 280 21.40 -16.39 1.49
N PRO A 281 22.30 -16.23 0.49
CA PRO A 281 23.48 -17.07 0.38
C PRO A 281 24.32 -17.07 1.66
N TYR A 282 24.62 -18.27 2.15
CA TYR A 282 25.34 -18.47 3.40
C TYR A 282 26.30 -19.66 3.24
N VAL A 283 27.58 -19.46 3.53
CA VAL A 283 28.65 -20.44 3.23
C VAL A 283 29.32 -21.01 4.48
N ALA A 284 28.99 -20.47 5.65
CA ALA A 284 29.49 -20.96 6.91
C ALA A 284 28.69 -22.17 7.43
N THR A 285 29.29 -22.91 8.37
CA THR A 285 28.67 -24.04 9.08
C THR A 285 28.59 -23.74 10.57
N PRO A 286 27.71 -22.82 10.99
CA PRO A 286 27.61 -22.37 12.36
C PRO A 286 27.06 -23.49 13.24
N MET A 287 27.57 -23.57 14.47
CA MET A 287 27.07 -24.48 15.51
C MET A 287 26.14 -23.77 16.51
N GLN A 288 26.09 -22.44 16.46
CA GLN A 288 25.35 -21.61 17.39
C GLN A 288 24.82 -20.37 16.68
N PHE A 289 23.61 -19.97 17.05
CA PHE A 289 23.02 -18.68 16.75
C PHE A 289 22.86 -17.91 18.06
N THR A 290 23.29 -16.66 18.10
CA THR A 290 23.23 -15.80 19.30
C THR A 290 22.63 -14.47 18.92
N GLY A 291 21.75 -13.95 19.78
CA GLY A 291 21.19 -12.62 19.67
C GLY A 291 20.65 -12.17 21.03
N ALA A 292 20.28 -10.90 21.12
CA ALA A 292 19.61 -10.34 22.28
C ALA A 292 18.22 -9.85 21.85
N TYR A 293 17.20 -10.15 22.65
CA TYR A 293 15.85 -9.68 22.42
C TYR A 293 15.19 -9.32 23.76
N LYS A 294 14.26 -8.38 23.71
CA LYS A 294 13.27 -8.14 24.75
C LYS A 294 11.94 -8.63 24.23
N TYR A 295 11.11 -9.17 25.12
CA TYR A 295 9.85 -9.77 24.76
C TYR A 295 8.79 -9.43 25.79
N GLN A 296 7.64 -8.98 25.31
CA GLN A 296 6.50 -8.57 26.13
C GLN A 296 5.20 -9.10 25.49
N PRO A 297 4.79 -10.33 25.80
CA PRO A 297 3.53 -10.88 25.29
C PRO A 297 2.30 -10.19 25.89
N SER A 298 1.19 -10.25 25.15
CA SER A 298 -0.14 -9.95 25.66
C SER A 298 -0.95 -11.23 25.81
N GLY A 299 -1.36 -11.58 27.04
CA GLY A 299 -2.16 -12.79 27.28
C GLY A 299 -1.40 -14.07 26.95
N MET A 300 -1.92 -14.82 25.96
CA MET A 300 -1.38 -16.11 25.50
C MET A 300 -0.53 -15.97 24.22
N ASP A 301 -0.20 -14.75 23.81
CA ASP A 301 0.59 -14.51 22.61
C ASP A 301 2.02 -15.04 22.77
N GLU A 302 2.60 -15.55 21.68
CA GLU A 302 3.92 -16.18 21.62
C GLU A 302 4.73 -15.55 20.47
N ALA A 303 6.02 -15.28 20.69
CA ALA A 303 6.94 -14.88 19.64
C ALA A 303 8.01 -15.95 19.47
N PHE A 304 8.62 -16.03 18.29
CA PHE A 304 9.73 -16.94 18.08
C PHE A 304 10.85 -16.30 17.27
N VAL A 305 12.05 -16.80 17.50
CA VAL A 305 13.24 -16.54 16.68
C VAL A 305 13.70 -17.86 16.10
N GLY A 306 13.86 -17.92 14.78
CA GLY A 306 14.21 -19.14 14.08
C GLY A 306 15.32 -18.92 13.06
N VAL A 307 16.09 -19.97 12.81
CA VAL A 307 17.02 -20.08 11.69
C VAL A 307 16.77 -21.39 10.97
N THR A 308 16.74 -21.33 9.64
CA THR A 308 16.61 -22.51 8.78
C THR A 308 17.71 -22.46 7.72
N PHE A 309 18.50 -23.54 7.63
CA PHE A 309 19.51 -23.72 6.60
C PHE A 309 18.92 -24.51 5.44
N LEU A 310 19.16 -24.03 4.22
CA LEU A 310 18.68 -24.64 2.99
C LEU A 310 19.87 -25.11 2.14
N SER A 311 19.74 -26.27 1.48
CA SER A 311 20.64 -26.73 0.43
C SER A 311 19.83 -27.14 -0.78
N GLY A 312 20.09 -26.53 -1.95
CA GLY A 312 19.27 -26.75 -3.15
C GLY A 312 17.79 -26.44 -2.93
N GLY A 313 17.47 -25.46 -2.06
CA GLY A 313 16.10 -25.09 -1.68
C GLY A 313 15.45 -26.01 -0.64
N SER A 314 16.07 -27.12 -0.27
CA SER A 314 15.54 -28.04 0.75
C SER A 314 16.09 -27.73 2.14
N PRO A 315 15.27 -27.72 3.21
CA PRO A 315 15.76 -27.61 4.58
C PRO A 315 16.75 -28.72 4.95
N ILE A 316 17.91 -28.34 5.47
CA ILE A 316 18.97 -29.26 5.95
C ILE A 316 19.26 -29.11 7.44
N GLY A 317 18.66 -28.12 8.10
CA GLY A 317 18.74 -27.92 9.55
C GLY A 317 17.93 -26.71 9.97
N ASN A 318 17.36 -26.75 11.17
CA ASN A 318 16.63 -25.63 11.74
C ASN A 318 16.86 -25.55 13.25
N ALA A 319 16.75 -24.35 13.79
CA ALA A 319 16.66 -24.12 15.22
C ALA A 319 15.62 -23.02 15.46
N VAL A 320 14.75 -23.22 16.46
CA VAL A 320 13.68 -22.28 16.83
C VAL A 320 13.70 -22.11 18.33
N GLN A 321 13.59 -20.86 18.79
CA GLN A 321 13.37 -20.48 20.17
C GLN A 321 12.04 -19.75 20.24
N GLN A 322 11.12 -20.26 21.05
CA GLN A 322 9.81 -19.67 21.39
C GLN A 322 9.90 -19.12 22.82
#